data_AF-A0A821Z2L5-F1
#
_entry.id   AF-A0A821Z2L5-F1
#
_cell.length_a   1.000
_cell.length_b   1.000
_cell.length_c   1.000
_cell.angle_alpha   90.00
_cell.angle_beta   90.00
_cell.angle_gamma   90.00
#
_symmetry.space_group_name_H-M   'P 1'
#
loop_
_entity.id
_entity.type
_entity.pdbx_description
1 polymer ?
#
loop_
_entity_poly.entity_id
_entity_poly.type
_entity_poly.pdbx_seq_one_letter_code
_entity_poly.pdbx_strand_id
1 'polypeptide(L)'
;MAGMVEISGSAKYMKQTKTDSRTIRVTYIYKVKTKQVQLHVSMAGLSDYFSDDALENPNATHVVTGIMWGANVAATFEQVVEDHEQLQTIEGSLSVVLKCLPISGDAKLNLENKDNSKFENLQISFSGDILINECPQSIKDVMNVLKSVPDRIKPLNEGKGQQLVFVLYPLKRMAEIFKHELQITRMIKEVSHLVVMRIENIFEDISKGKRKFNDFLNEIKPWEDYVSRVWLNEIDQKRTQLIGAELKTQRELSTLLQKIRG
;
A
#
# COMPACT_ATOMS: atom_id res chain seq x y z
N MET A 1 -3.59 -9.81 2.37
CA MET A 1 -2.80 -11.05 2.56
C MET A 1 -2.69 -11.35 4.05
N ALA A 2 -1.51 -11.49 4.68
CA ALA A 2 -1.43 -11.99 6.07
C ALA A 2 -1.75 -10.98 7.20
N GLY A 3 -1.80 -9.67 6.90
CA GLY A 3 -2.09 -8.64 7.92
C GLY A 3 -1.00 -8.42 8.97
N MET A 4 0.20 -8.96 8.76
CA MET A 4 1.31 -8.93 9.74
C MET A 4 2.10 -7.62 9.76
N VAL A 5 1.91 -6.75 8.78
CA VAL A 5 2.65 -5.49 8.64
C VAL A 5 1.72 -4.35 9.03
N GLU A 6 2.14 -3.55 10.00
CA GLU A 6 1.47 -2.30 10.31
C GLU A 6 1.73 -1.28 9.20
N ILE A 7 0.66 -0.67 8.71
CA ILE A 7 0.69 0.23 7.55
C ILE A 7 0.27 1.61 8.02
N SER A 8 1.12 2.60 7.77
CA SER A 8 0.92 4.01 8.11
C SER A 8 1.35 4.91 6.94
N GLY A 9 1.22 6.23 7.12
CA GLY A 9 1.65 7.23 6.13
C GLY A 9 1.08 6.99 4.73
N SER A 10 1.94 7.07 3.71
CA SER A 10 1.57 6.84 2.31
C SER A 10 1.03 5.44 2.09
N ALA A 11 1.56 4.44 2.79
CA ALA A 11 1.24 3.03 2.53
C ALA A 11 -0.21 2.67 2.87
N LYS A 12 -0.97 3.54 3.56
CA LYS A 12 -2.41 3.36 3.82
C LYS A 12 -3.22 3.06 2.56
N TYR A 13 -2.79 3.54 1.38
CA TYR A 13 -3.46 3.22 0.10
C TYR A 13 -3.53 1.69 -0.15
N MET A 14 -2.60 0.89 0.37
CA MET A 14 -2.60 -0.57 0.20
C MET A 14 -3.80 -1.26 0.84
N LYS A 15 -4.48 -0.60 1.79
CA LYS A 15 -5.73 -1.11 2.40
C LYS A 15 -6.97 -0.74 1.59
N GLN A 16 -6.85 0.15 0.61
CA GLN A 16 -7.96 0.55 -0.24
C GLN A 16 -8.20 -0.55 -1.28
N THR A 17 -9.33 -1.26 -1.17
CA THR A 17 -9.78 -2.29 -2.14
C THR A 17 -11.12 -1.91 -2.76
N LYS A 18 -11.37 -2.28 -4.03
CA LYS A 18 -12.65 -1.99 -4.69
C LYS A 18 -13.74 -2.77 -3.97
N THR A 19 -14.80 -2.07 -3.56
CA THR A 19 -15.93 -2.67 -2.83
C THR A 19 -16.83 -3.47 -3.75
N ASP A 20 -17.03 -3.00 -4.96
CA ASP A 20 -17.93 -3.54 -5.98
C ASP A 20 -17.22 -3.54 -7.36
N SER A 21 -17.85 -4.17 -8.35
CA SER A 21 -17.32 -4.28 -9.71
C SER A 21 -17.60 -3.05 -10.59
N ARG A 22 -18.50 -2.17 -10.16
CA ARG A 22 -18.87 -0.92 -10.86
C ARG A 22 -17.99 0.26 -10.46
N THR A 23 -17.10 0.09 -9.50
CA THR A 23 -16.15 1.11 -9.10
C THR A 23 -14.92 1.13 -10.01
N ILE A 24 -14.70 2.25 -10.70
CA ILE A 24 -13.38 2.60 -11.21
C ILE A 24 -12.50 3.12 -10.08
N ARG A 25 -11.24 2.74 -10.11
CA ARG A 25 -10.24 3.22 -9.15
C ARG A 25 -8.91 3.37 -9.83
N VAL A 26 -8.33 4.57 -9.76
CA VAL A 26 -6.97 4.84 -10.21
C VAL A 26 -6.21 5.49 -9.07
N THR A 27 -5.04 4.98 -8.74
CA THR A 27 -4.16 5.57 -7.71
C THR A 27 -2.93 6.18 -8.36
N TYR A 28 -2.73 7.49 -8.17
CA TYR A 28 -1.52 8.19 -8.56
C TYR A 28 -0.52 8.19 -7.40
N ILE A 29 0.64 7.57 -7.59
CA ILE A 29 1.70 7.51 -6.58
C ILE A 29 2.84 8.42 -7.00
N TYR A 30 3.06 9.47 -6.22
CA TYR A 30 4.19 10.38 -6.36
C TYR A 30 5.26 10.04 -5.31
N LYS A 31 6.51 9.92 -5.76
CA LYS A 31 7.65 9.54 -4.91
C LYS A 31 8.75 10.57 -5.05
N VAL A 32 9.14 11.18 -3.94
CA VAL A 32 10.29 12.08 -3.86
C VAL A 32 11.37 11.39 -3.04
N LYS A 33 12.59 11.30 -3.58
CA LYS A 33 13.78 10.85 -2.85
C LYS A 33 14.69 12.05 -2.63
N THR A 34 15.27 12.16 -1.45
CA THR A 34 16.05 13.35 -1.03
C THR A 34 17.48 13.00 -0.69
N LYS A 35 17.69 12.00 0.19
CA LYS A 35 19.01 11.65 0.71
C LYS A 35 19.12 10.14 0.85
N GLN A 36 20.26 9.61 0.42
CA GLN A 36 20.67 8.24 0.75
C GLN A 36 21.75 8.32 1.83
N VAL A 37 21.57 7.54 2.89
CA VAL A 37 22.60 7.30 3.91
C VAL A 37 22.91 5.82 3.88
N GLN A 38 24.19 5.46 3.77
CA GLN A 38 24.62 4.08 3.70
C GLN A 38 25.87 3.87 4.54
N LEU A 39 25.84 2.80 5.33
CA LEU A 39 26.93 2.27 6.11
C LEU A 39 27.66 1.21 5.28
N HIS A 40 28.96 1.40 5.11
CA HIS A 40 29.81 0.42 4.46
C HIS A 40 30.33 -0.56 5.52
N VAL A 41 29.84 -1.80 5.49
CA VAL A 41 30.17 -2.83 6.49
C VAL A 41 31.67 -3.18 6.51
N SER A 42 32.40 -2.88 5.44
CA SER A 42 33.86 -3.06 5.34
C SER A 42 34.68 -1.91 5.93
N MET A 43 34.04 -0.89 6.52
CA MET A 43 34.74 0.25 7.11
C MET A 43 35.53 -0.18 8.36
N ALA A 44 36.79 0.24 8.44
CA ALA A 44 37.63 -0.03 9.61
C ALA A 44 37.09 0.64 10.87
N GLY A 45 37.20 -0.02 12.02
CA GLY A 45 36.70 0.47 13.32
C GLY A 45 35.18 0.39 13.48
N LEU A 46 34.47 -0.18 12.51
CA LEU A 46 33.02 -0.30 12.57
C LEU A 46 32.56 -1.22 13.72
N SER A 47 33.34 -2.26 14.05
CA SER A 47 33.11 -3.16 15.20
C SER A 47 32.91 -2.40 16.51
N ASP A 48 33.61 -1.28 16.69
CA ASP A 48 33.64 -0.53 17.94
C ASP A 48 32.33 0.23 18.20
N TYR A 49 31.49 0.37 17.16
CA TYR A 49 30.18 1.01 17.23
C TYR A 49 29.03 0.00 17.35
N PHE A 50 29.31 -1.30 17.29
CA PHE A 50 28.31 -2.35 17.48
C PHE A 50 28.37 -2.87 18.92
N SER A 51 27.19 -3.04 19.51
CA SER A 51 27.04 -3.77 20.76
C SER A 51 26.82 -5.24 20.45
N ASP A 52 27.57 -6.12 21.11
CA ASP A 52 27.45 -7.58 20.99
C ASP A 52 26.01 -8.04 21.28
N ASP A 53 25.35 -7.45 22.29
CA ASP A 53 23.94 -7.70 22.64
C ASP A 53 22.99 -7.48 21.45
N ALA A 54 23.29 -6.53 20.56
CA ALA A 54 22.46 -6.23 19.40
C ALA A 54 22.57 -7.33 18.32
N LEU A 55 23.69 -8.04 18.27
CA LEU A 55 23.94 -9.16 17.37
C LEU A 55 23.34 -10.47 17.92
N GLU A 56 23.23 -10.59 19.25
CA GLU A 56 22.67 -11.76 19.93
C GLU A 56 21.14 -11.83 19.94
N ASN A 57 20.43 -10.86 19.35
CA ASN A 57 18.97 -10.91 19.27
C ASN A 57 18.49 -12.13 18.44
N PRO A 58 17.85 -13.15 19.05
CA PRO A 58 17.49 -14.38 18.37
C PRO A 58 16.37 -14.21 17.34
N ASN A 59 15.70 -13.06 17.34
CA ASN A 59 14.61 -12.72 16.42
C ASN A 59 15.08 -11.87 15.22
N ALA A 60 16.30 -11.36 15.25
CA ALA A 60 16.85 -10.56 14.17
C ALA A 60 17.56 -11.45 13.13
N THR A 61 17.46 -11.08 11.86
CA THR A 61 18.14 -11.79 10.75
C THR A 61 19.03 -10.89 9.91
N HIS A 62 18.75 -9.58 9.94
CA HIS A 62 19.44 -8.56 9.17
C HIS A 62 19.61 -7.30 10.01
N VAL A 63 20.61 -6.50 9.67
CA VAL A 63 20.75 -5.12 10.13
C VAL A 63 20.46 -4.14 9.02
N VAL A 64 19.97 -2.96 9.38
CA VAL A 64 19.83 -1.84 8.44
C VAL A 64 21.21 -1.23 8.20
N THR A 65 21.67 -1.28 6.96
CA THR A 65 22.93 -0.67 6.52
C THR A 65 22.71 0.51 5.60
N GLY A 66 21.47 0.80 5.21
CA GLY A 66 21.20 1.98 4.41
C GLY A 66 19.74 2.39 4.48
N ILE A 67 19.52 3.68 4.30
CA ILE A 67 18.21 4.30 4.29
C ILE A 67 18.14 5.30 3.14
N MET A 68 17.18 5.10 2.24
CA MET A 68 16.74 6.13 1.30
C MET A 68 15.63 6.94 1.95
N TRP A 69 15.85 8.24 2.07
CA TRP A 69 14.92 9.20 2.64
C TRP A 69 14.12 9.91 1.55
N GLY A 70 12.96 10.44 1.92
CA GLY A 70 12.12 11.25 1.04
C GLY A 70 10.67 11.28 1.50
N ALA A 71 9.72 11.37 0.59
CA ALA A 71 8.30 11.21 0.92
C ALA A 71 7.57 10.55 -0.24
N ASN A 72 6.63 9.68 0.09
CA ASN A 72 5.65 9.18 -0.86
C ASN A 72 4.28 9.80 -0.58
N VAL A 73 3.52 9.96 -1.66
CA VAL A 73 2.15 10.42 -1.63
C VAL A 73 1.36 9.56 -2.61
N ALA A 74 0.18 9.11 -2.19
CA ALA A 74 -0.78 8.38 -2.99
C ALA A 74 -2.12 9.15 -2.97
N ALA A 75 -2.58 9.55 -4.15
CA ALA A 75 -3.92 10.06 -4.36
C ALA A 75 -4.73 9.00 -5.09
N THR A 76 -5.79 8.51 -4.46
CA THR A 76 -6.68 7.50 -5.03
C THR A 76 -7.97 8.17 -5.46
N PHE A 77 -8.31 7.97 -6.73
CA PHE A 77 -9.45 8.52 -7.43
C PHE A 77 -10.46 7.41 -7.66
N GLU A 78 -11.68 7.57 -7.16
CA GLU A 78 -12.75 6.57 -7.21
C GLU A 78 -14.04 7.17 -7.76
N GLN A 79 -14.75 6.39 -8.57
CA GLN A 79 -16.07 6.76 -9.05
C GLN A 79 -16.86 5.48 -9.33
N VAL A 80 -18.13 5.47 -8.95
CA VAL A 80 -19.05 4.39 -9.28
C VAL A 80 -19.67 4.72 -10.64
N VAL A 81 -19.68 3.77 -11.56
CA VAL A 81 -20.35 3.93 -12.86
C VAL A 81 -21.69 3.22 -12.86
N GLU A 82 -22.64 3.75 -13.62
CA GLU A 82 -23.95 3.11 -13.79
C GLU A 82 -23.86 1.93 -14.76
N ASP A 83 -23.08 2.10 -15.83
CA ASP A 83 -22.91 1.12 -16.91
C ASP A 83 -21.48 0.57 -16.94
N HIS A 84 -21.36 -0.76 -16.95
CA HIS A 84 -20.09 -1.46 -17.04
C HIS A 84 -19.31 -1.12 -18.31
N GLU A 85 -19.97 -0.78 -19.42
CA GLU A 85 -19.29 -0.38 -20.66
C GLU A 85 -18.48 0.91 -20.50
N GLN A 86 -18.84 1.76 -19.53
CA GLN A 86 -18.14 3.01 -19.25
C GLN A 86 -16.85 2.81 -18.43
N LEU A 87 -16.69 1.67 -17.75
CA LEU A 87 -15.55 1.41 -16.85
C LEU A 87 -14.21 1.66 -17.54
N GLN A 88 -13.98 0.99 -18.68
CA GLN A 88 -12.70 1.07 -19.38
C GLN A 88 -12.45 2.47 -19.95
N THR A 89 -13.50 3.12 -20.44
CA THR A 89 -13.41 4.45 -21.04
C THR A 89 -13.05 5.51 -20.00
N ILE A 90 -13.71 5.51 -18.85
CA ILE A 90 -13.45 6.49 -17.78
C ILE A 90 -12.11 6.18 -17.11
N GLU A 91 -11.80 4.91 -16.80
CA GLU A 91 -10.51 4.50 -16.24
C GLU A 91 -9.33 4.87 -17.15
N GLY A 92 -9.47 4.62 -18.46
CA GLY A 92 -8.48 4.98 -19.47
C GLY A 92 -8.30 6.50 -19.57
N SER A 93 -9.40 7.26 -19.61
CA SER A 93 -9.36 8.72 -19.68
C SER A 93 -8.70 9.33 -18.44
N LEU A 94 -9.08 8.86 -17.25
CA LEU A 94 -8.50 9.29 -15.98
C LEU A 94 -7.01 8.95 -15.91
N SER A 95 -6.63 7.75 -16.33
CA SER A 95 -5.23 7.33 -16.39
C SER A 95 -4.37 8.23 -17.29
N VAL A 96 -4.89 8.65 -18.44
CA VAL A 96 -4.20 9.59 -19.34
C VAL A 96 -4.06 10.96 -18.67
N VAL A 97 -5.12 11.49 -18.07
CA VAL A 97 -5.09 12.78 -17.36
C VAL A 97 -4.03 12.77 -16.25
N LEU A 98 -4.04 11.73 -15.42
CA LEU A 98 -3.12 11.60 -14.28
C LEU A 98 -1.66 11.43 -14.74
N LYS A 99 -1.40 10.70 -15.83
CA LYS A 99 -0.05 10.59 -16.43
C LYS A 99 0.48 11.92 -16.96
N CYS A 100 -0.40 12.81 -17.39
CA CYS A 100 -0.05 14.14 -17.92
C CYS A 100 0.02 15.23 -16.85
N LEU A 101 -0.07 14.91 -15.55
CA LEU A 101 0.05 15.90 -14.48
C LEU A 101 1.42 16.61 -14.55
N PRO A 102 1.45 17.96 -14.70
CA PRO A 102 2.68 18.73 -14.77
C PRO A 102 3.16 18.95 -13.35
N ILE A 103 4.05 18.07 -12.91
CA ILE A 103 4.62 18.10 -11.56
C ILE A 103 5.93 18.90 -11.52
N SER A 104 6.50 19.24 -12.69
CA SER A 104 7.63 20.15 -12.84
C SER A 104 7.46 21.00 -14.11
N GLY A 105 7.62 22.32 -13.99
CA GLY A 105 7.50 23.29 -15.08
C GLY A 105 6.10 23.93 -15.25
N ASP A 106 6.06 25.10 -15.90
CA ASP A 106 4.85 25.90 -16.23
C ASP A 106 3.99 25.27 -17.34
N ALA A 107 3.99 23.94 -17.46
CA ALA A 107 3.07 23.26 -18.36
C ALA A 107 1.64 23.44 -17.82
N LYS A 108 0.83 24.23 -18.52
CA LYS A 108 -0.60 24.34 -18.25
C LYS A 108 -1.26 23.01 -18.65
N LEU A 109 -1.80 22.29 -17.66
CA LEU A 109 -2.74 21.22 -17.93
C LEU A 109 -4.03 21.86 -18.45
N ASN A 110 -4.26 21.80 -19.76
CA ASN A 110 -5.55 22.17 -20.34
C ASN A 110 -6.55 21.04 -20.05
N LEU A 111 -7.00 20.96 -18.79
CA LEU A 111 -8.13 20.13 -18.37
C LEU A 111 -9.44 20.61 -19.03
N GLU A 112 -9.51 21.87 -19.47
CA GLU A 112 -10.68 22.48 -20.09
C GLU A 112 -11.08 21.86 -21.45
N ASN A 113 -10.15 21.17 -22.14
CA ASN A 113 -10.41 20.61 -23.49
C ASN A 113 -10.75 19.11 -23.51
N LYS A 114 -10.81 18.44 -22.35
CA LYS A 114 -11.24 17.03 -22.23
C LYS A 114 -12.47 17.00 -21.34
N ASP A 115 -13.56 16.39 -21.80
CA ASP A 115 -14.86 16.24 -21.11
C ASP A 115 -14.74 16.16 -19.58
N ASN A 116 -14.78 17.31 -18.89
CA ASN A 116 -14.72 17.37 -17.43
C ASN A 116 -15.95 16.70 -16.80
N SER A 117 -17.05 16.58 -17.56
CA SER A 117 -18.27 15.88 -17.15
C SER A 117 -18.03 14.41 -16.78
N LYS A 118 -17.01 13.76 -17.37
CA LYS A 118 -16.68 12.36 -17.07
C LYS A 118 -16.16 12.14 -15.65
N PHE A 119 -15.69 13.20 -14.98
CA PHE A 119 -15.07 13.14 -13.66
C PHE A 119 -15.85 13.90 -12.58
N GLU A 120 -17.10 14.31 -12.84
CA GLU A 120 -17.89 15.12 -11.90
C GLU A 120 -18.14 14.42 -10.55
N ASN A 121 -18.27 13.10 -10.54
CA ASN A 121 -18.58 12.30 -9.34
C ASN A 121 -17.35 11.60 -8.76
N LEU A 122 -16.17 12.18 -8.95
CA LEU A 122 -14.93 11.56 -8.53
C LEU A 122 -14.67 11.83 -7.05
N GLN A 123 -14.61 10.76 -6.25
CA GLN A 123 -14.16 10.79 -4.88
C GLN A 123 -12.63 10.68 -4.81
N ILE A 124 -11.99 11.60 -4.11
CA ILE A 124 -10.53 11.60 -3.92
C ILE A 124 -10.22 11.24 -2.47
N SER A 125 -9.29 10.31 -2.29
CA SER A 125 -8.67 10.02 -1.00
C SER A 125 -7.16 10.17 -1.08
N PHE A 126 -6.56 10.66 0.01
CA PHE A 126 -5.14 10.97 0.06
C PHE A 126 -4.46 10.20 1.19
N SER A 127 -3.33 9.58 0.87
CA SER A 127 -2.43 8.92 1.83
C SER A 127 -1.00 9.38 1.56
N GLY A 128 -0.31 9.97 2.53
CA GLY A 128 1.05 10.46 2.30
C GLY A 128 1.91 10.49 3.55
N ASP A 129 3.21 10.64 3.34
CA ASP A 129 4.22 10.80 4.40
C ASP A 129 4.44 12.29 4.78
N ILE A 130 3.54 13.16 4.34
CA ILE A 130 3.54 14.59 4.60
C ILE A 130 2.23 15.02 5.23
N LEU A 131 2.28 16.07 6.04
CA LEU A 131 1.08 16.71 6.56
C LEU A 131 0.45 17.60 5.48
N ILE A 132 -0.85 17.45 5.29
CA ILE A 132 -1.70 18.33 4.48
C ILE A 132 -2.78 18.90 5.38
N ASN A 133 -3.19 20.15 5.13
CA ASN A 133 -4.17 20.84 5.96
C ASN A 133 -5.59 20.36 5.64
N GLU A 134 -5.88 20.16 4.36
CA GLU A 134 -7.19 19.78 3.85
C GLU A 134 -7.05 18.66 2.83
N CYS A 135 -8.01 17.74 2.81
CA CYS A 135 -8.02 16.66 1.84
C CYS A 135 -8.40 17.20 0.46
N PRO A 136 -7.61 16.94 -0.60
CA PRO A 136 -7.92 17.43 -1.94
C PRO A 136 -9.27 16.89 -2.43
N GLN A 137 -10.08 17.74 -3.06
CA GLN A 137 -11.41 17.39 -3.58
C GLN A 137 -11.45 17.36 -5.11
N SER A 138 -10.43 17.89 -5.78
CA SER A 138 -10.30 17.88 -7.24
C SER A 138 -8.92 17.44 -7.72
N ILE A 139 -8.81 17.06 -8.99
CA ILE A 139 -7.51 16.77 -9.65
C ILE A 139 -6.56 17.97 -9.53
N LYS A 140 -7.10 19.19 -9.62
CA LYS A 140 -6.32 20.44 -9.47
C LYS A 140 -5.77 20.58 -8.05
N ASP A 141 -6.55 20.24 -7.02
CA ASP A 141 -6.08 20.26 -5.63
C ASP A 141 -4.99 19.23 -5.40
N VAL A 142 -5.13 18.02 -5.96
CA VAL A 142 -4.08 17.00 -5.92
C VAL A 142 -2.80 17.55 -6.54
N MET A 143 -2.87 18.19 -7.71
CA MET A 143 -1.71 18.81 -8.34
C MET A 143 -1.05 19.88 -7.44
N ASN A 144 -1.83 20.72 -6.77
CA ASN A 144 -1.30 21.72 -5.83
C ASN A 144 -0.60 21.06 -4.65
N VAL A 145 -1.19 19.99 -4.09
CA VAL A 145 -0.56 19.20 -3.02
C VAL A 145 0.76 18.62 -3.51
N LEU A 146 0.79 17.99 -4.69
CA LEU A 146 2.00 17.42 -5.30
C LEU A 146 3.10 18.45 -5.48
N LYS A 147 2.78 19.65 -5.97
CA LYS A 147 3.74 20.76 -6.11
C LYS A 147 4.31 21.23 -4.76
N SER A 148 3.53 21.13 -3.69
CA SER A 148 3.97 21.51 -2.34
C SER A 148 4.78 20.43 -1.61
N VAL A 149 4.88 19.21 -2.15
CA VAL A 149 5.59 18.08 -1.50
C VAL A 149 7.04 18.44 -1.14
N PRO A 150 7.86 19.03 -2.03
CA PRO A 150 9.24 19.36 -1.69
C PRO A 150 9.35 20.33 -0.50
N ASP A 151 8.47 21.33 -0.43
CA ASP A 151 8.45 22.29 0.69
C ASP A 151 8.00 21.63 1.99
N ARG A 152 7.04 20.71 1.91
CA ARG A 152 6.54 19.94 3.07
C ARG A 152 7.55 18.93 3.60
N ILE A 153 8.57 18.56 2.82
CA ILE A 153 9.68 17.70 3.29
C ILE A 153 10.71 18.48 4.12
N LYS A 154 10.92 19.78 3.84
CA LYS A 154 11.91 20.62 4.53
C LYS A 154 11.88 20.53 6.07
N PRO A 155 10.71 20.56 6.76
CA PRO A 155 10.68 20.44 8.22
C PRO A 155 10.93 19.01 8.75
N LEU A 156 10.94 17.98 7.89
CA LEU A 156 11.04 16.58 8.30
C LEU A 156 12.49 16.09 8.28
N ASN A 157 12.99 15.61 9.43
CA ASN A 157 14.32 15.01 9.57
C ASN A 157 15.44 15.87 8.94
N GLU A 158 15.47 17.17 9.25
CA GLU A 158 16.44 18.14 8.70
C GLU A 158 16.38 18.24 7.16
N GLY A 159 15.18 18.17 6.59
CA GLY A 159 14.94 18.19 5.14
C GLY A 159 15.19 16.86 4.43
N LYS A 160 15.46 15.78 5.17
CA LYS A 160 15.56 14.42 4.60
C LYS A 160 14.18 13.84 4.29
N GLY A 161 13.12 14.19 5.01
CA GLY A 161 11.82 13.52 4.86
C GLY A 161 11.71 12.24 5.69
N GLN A 162 10.80 11.34 5.32
CA GLN A 162 10.57 10.03 5.93
C GLN A 162 11.51 8.95 5.35
N GLN A 163 11.79 7.89 6.12
CA GLN A 163 12.50 6.71 5.63
C GLN A 163 11.62 5.91 4.65
N LEU A 164 12.07 5.76 3.40
CA LEU A 164 11.29 5.12 2.33
C LEU A 164 11.75 3.69 2.01
N VAL A 165 13.07 3.48 1.95
CA VAL A 165 13.67 2.19 1.57
C VAL A 165 14.81 1.88 2.51
N PHE A 166 14.78 0.66 3.06
CA PHE A 166 15.84 0.13 3.91
C PHE A 166 16.70 -0.84 3.12
N VAL A 167 18.03 -0.70 3.24
CA VAL A 167 19.00 -1.68 2.76
C VAL A 167 19.35 -2.58 3.93
N LEU A 168 19.05 -3.87 3.79
CA LEU A 168 19.28 -4.88 4.81
C LEU A 168 20.54 -5.69 4.49
N TYR A 169 21.39 -5.89 5.50
CA TYR A 169 22.58 -6.73 5.39
C TYR A 169 22.46 -7.93 6.34
N PRO A 170 22.73 -9.16 5.88
CA PRO A 170 22.58 -10.36 6.72
C PRO A 170 23.46 -10.32 7.96
N LEU A 171 22.88 -10.56 9.14
CA LEU A 171 23.62 -10.60 10.40
C LEU A 171 24.74 -11.65 10.39
N LYS A 172 24.48 -12.82 9.79
CA LYS A 172 25.47 -13.89 9.64
C LYS A 172 26.76 -13.40 8.97
N ARG A 173 26.63 -12.68 7.85
CA ARG A 173 27.79 -12.14 7.12
C ARG A 173 28.49 -11.04 7.91
N MET A 174 27.74 -10.25 8.67
CA MET A 174 28.31 -9.19 9.49
C MET A 174 29.13 -9.76 10.65
N ALA A 175 28.65 -10.81 11.31
CA ALA A 175 29.40 -11.49 12.35
C ALA A 175 30.65 -12.20 11.83
N GLU A 176 30.60 -12.79 10.63
CA GLU A 176 31.79 -13.32 9.94
C GLU A 176 32.85 -12.24 9.75
N ILE A 177 32.46 -11.01 9.37
CA ILE A 177 33.38 -9.87 9.20
C ILE A 177 33.97 -9.42 10.53
N PHE A 178 33.16 -9.35 11.59
CA PHE A 178 33.60 -8.91 12.91
C PHE A 178 34.25 -10.00 13.76
N LYS A 179 34.34 -11.24 13.23
CA LYS A 179 34.86 -12.41 13.95
C LYS A 179 34.13 -12.66 15.28
N HIS A 180 32.83 -12.35 15.32
CA HIS A 180 31.97 -12.59 16.47
C HIS A 180 31.30 -13.96 16.30
N GLU A 181 31.32 -14.80 17.35
CA GLU A 181 30.56 -16.03 17.33
C GLU A 181 29.08 -15.71 17.51
N LEU A 182 28.27 -16.01 16.48
CA LEU A 182 26.82 -15.87 16.56
C LEU A 182 26.15 -17.23 16.68
N GLN A 183 25.29 -17.37 17.69
CA GLN A 183 24.37 -18.50 17.81
C GLN A 183 23.16 -18.30 16.89
N ILE A 184 23.39 -18.16 15.57
CA ILE A 184 22.29 -18.09 14.60
C ILE A 184 21.72 -19.49 14.39
N THR A 185 20.63 -19.77 15.09
CA THR A 185 19.91 -21.05 15.04
C THR A 185 18.86 -21.13 13.92
N ARG A 186 18.50 -20.00 13.29
CA ARG A 186 17.41 -19.93 12.30
C ARG A 186 17.94 -19.88 10.86
N MET A 187 17.77 -20.98 10.12
CA MET A 187 17.84 -20.96 8.66
C MET A 187 16.49 -20.52 8.09
N ILE A 188 16.45 -19.32 7.51
CA ILE A 188 15.30 -18.89 6.72
C ILE A 188 15.29 -19.71 5.43
N LYS A 189 14.29 -20.56 5.25
CA LYS A 189 14.04 -21.21 3.96
C LYS A 189 13.40 -20.20 3.02
N GLU A 190 13.97 -20.06 1.83
CA GLU A 190 13.34 -19.28 0.77
C GLU A 190 11.99 -19.90 0.41
N VAL A 191 10.94 -19.08 0.39
CA VAL A 191 9.61 -19.52 -0.03
C VAL A 191 9.58 -19.52 -1.55
N SER A 192 9.25 -20.66 -2.16
CA SER A 192 9.12 -20.76 -3.61
C SER A 192 8.14 -19.73 -4.17
N HIS A 193 8.51 -19.09 -5.28
CA HIS A 193 7.64 -18.19 -6.04
C HIS A 193 6.27 -18.80 -6.36
N LEU A 194 6.21 -20.10 -6.64
CA LEU A 194 4.95 -20.82 -6.91
C LEU A 194 4.00 -20.78 -5.70
N VAL A 195 4.53 -20.85 -4.48
CA VAL A 195 3.73 -20.78 -3.25
C VAL A 195 3.20 -19.37 -3.05
N VAL A 196 4.04 -18.35 -3.29
CA VAL A 196 3.63 -16.94 -3.21
C VAL A 196 2.46 -16.67 -4.16
N MET A 197 2.59 -17.03 -5.44
CA MET A 197 1.51 -16.84 -6.42
C MET A 197 0.22 -17.57 -6.03
N ARG A 198 0.32 -18.80 -5.49
CA ARG A 198 -0.88 -19.54 -5.04
C ARG A 198 -1.60 -18.82 -3.90
N ILE A 199 -0.84 -18.27 -2.95
CA ILE A 199 -1.40 -17.49 -1.85
C ILE A 199 -2.04 -16.20 -2.38
N GLU A 200 -1.39 -15.50 -3.29
CA GLU A 200 -1.93 -14.29 -3.93
C GLU A 200 -3.27 -14.58 -4.63
N ASN A 201 -3.34 -15.67 -5.40
CA ASN A 201 -4.57 -16.10 -6.08
C ASN A 201 -5.71 -16.37 -5.09
N ILE A 202 -5.45 -17.05 -3.96
CA ILE A 202 -6.47 -17.29 -2.93
C ILE A 202 -7.05 -15.96 -2.41
N PHE A 203 -6.21 -14.97 -2.12
CA PHE A 203 -6.68 -13.66 -1.65
C PHE A 203 -7.40 -12.85 -2.73
N GLU A 204 -6.97 -12.97 -3.98
CA GLU A 204 -7.65 -12.34 -5.11
C GLU A 204 -9.04 -12.97 -5.33
N ASP A 205 -9.17 -14.29 -5.21
CA ASP A 205 -10.44 -15.00 -5.34
C ASP A 205 -11.42 -14.64 -4.21
N ILE A 206 -10.94 -14.53 -2.97
CA ILE A 206 -11.73 -14.00 -1.84
C ILE A 206 -12.20 -12.57 -2.16
N SER A 207 -11.31 -11.71 -2.68
CA SER A 207 -11.63 -10.33 -3.02
C SER A 207 -12.64 -10.22 -4.17
N LYS A 208 -12.54 -11.08 -5.20
CA LYS A 208 -13.53 -11.21 -6.27
C LYS A 208 -14.88 -11.67 -5.73
N GLY A 209 -14.90 -12.67 -4.84
CA GLY A 209 -16.12 -13.15 -4.20
C GLY A 209 -16.83 -12.05 -3.41
N LYS A 210 -16.09 -11.27 -2.63
CA LYS A 210 -16.63 -10.12 -1.88
C LYS A 210 -17.21 -9.04 -2.80
N ARG A 211 -16.52 -8.72 -3.91
CA ARG A 211 -17.03 -7.75 -4.89
C ARG A 211 -18.36 -8.22 -5.49
N LYS A 212 -18.42 -9.46 -5.98
CA LYS A 212 -19.67 -10.05 -6.52
C LYS A 212 -20.80 -10.05 -5.49
N PHE A 213 -20.49 -10.35 -4.24
CA PHE A 213 -21.49 -10.32 -3.18
C PHE A 213 -22.00 -8.90 -2.92
N ASN A 214 -21.11 -7.90 -2.89
CA ASN A 214 -21.49 -6.50 -2.76
C ASN A 214 -22.29 -5.98 -3.97
N ASP A 215 -21.96 -6.43 -5.19
CA ASP A 215 -22.75 -6.12 -6.39
C ASP A 215 -24.20 -6.60 -6.21
N PHE A 216 -24.39 -7.84 -5.77
CA PHE A 216 -25.69 -8.40 -5.45
C PHE A 216 -26.42 -7.62 -4.35
N LEU A 217 -25.72 -7.22 -3.28
CA LEU A 217 -26.32 -6.37 -2.23
C LEU A 217 -26.81 -5.03 -2.79
N ASN A 218 -26.02 -4.40 -3.66
CA ASN A 218 -26.37 -3.13 -4.28
C ASN A 218 -27.59 -3.27 -5.22
N GLU A 219 -27.76 -4.41 -5.88
CA GLU A 219 -28.93 -4.71 -6.72
C GLU A 219 -30.20 -4.93 -5.89
N ILE A 220 -30.10 -5.53 -4.71
CA ILE A 220 -31.24 -5.77 -3.81
C ILE A 220 -31.64 -4.51 -3.06
N LYS A 221 -30.70 -3.63 -2.73
CA LYS A 221 -30.92 -2.46 -1.87
C LYS A 221 -32.18 -1.63 -2.19
N PRO A 222 -32.53 -1.33 -3.46
CA PRO A 222 -33.77 -0.59 -3.77
C PRO A 222 -35.06 -1.33 -3.42
N TRP A 223 -34.98 -2.66 -3.26
CA TRP A 223 -36.11 -3.56 -3.01
C TRP A 223 -36.13 -4.08 -1.58
N GLU A 224 -35.23 -3.62 -0.71
CA GLU A 224 -35.03 -4.16 0.64
C GLU A 224 -36.34 -4.22 1.45
N ASP A 225 -37.18 -3.20 1.35
CA ASP A 225 -38.48 -3.12 2.03
C ASP A 225 -39.50 -4.18 1.56
N TYR A 226 -39.30 -4.75 0.37
CA TYR A 226 -40.16 -5.77 -0.23
C TYR A 226 -39.61 -7.19 -0.05
N VAL A 227 -38.37 -7.33 0.44
CA VAL A 227 -37.73 -8.61 0.71
C VAL A 227 -38.08 -9.08 2.12
N SER A 228 -38.43 -10.35 2.27
CA SER A 228 -38.70 -10.93 3.59
C SER A 228 -37.48 -10.82 4.51
N ARG A 229 -37.73 -10.46 5.78
CA ARG A 229 -36.69 -10.38 6.82
C ARG A 229 -35.88 -11.66 6.98
N VAL A 230 -36.48 -12.83 6.70
CA VAL A 230 -35.78 -14.12 6.74
C VAL A 230 -34.64 -14.15 5.72
N TRP A 231 -34.89 -13.66 4.52
CA TRP A 231 -33.90 -13.58 3.45
C TRP A 231 -32.82 -12.53 3.74
N LEU A 232 -33.20 -11.35 4.24
CA LEU A 232 -32.23 -10.32 4.63
C LEU A 232 -31.28 -10.82 5.72
N ASN A 233 -31.80 -11.53 6.73
CA ASN A 233 -30.97 -12.17 7.75
C ASN A 233 -30.01 -13.22 7.19
N GLU A 234 -30.44 -14.03 6.21
CA GLU A 234 -29.57 -15.02 5.57
C GLU A 234 -28.44 -14.32 4.78
N ILE A 235 -28.75 -13.23 4.09
CA ILE A 235 -27.78 -12.41 3.36
C ILE A 235 -26.73 -11.83 4.32
N ASP A 236 -27.15 -11.22 5.42
CA ASP A 236 -26.23 -10.67 6.43
C ASP A 236 -25.39 -11.75 7.11
N GLN A 237 -25.96 -12.93 7.33
CA GLN A 237 -25.22 -14.08 7.84
C GLN A 237 -24.12 -14.51 6.85
N LYS A 238 -24.42 -14.60 5.55
CA LYS A 238 -23.42 -14.92 4.52
C LYS A 238 -22.33 -13.85 4.42
N ARG A 239 -22.70 -12.57 4.53
CA ARG A 239 -21.74 -11.46 4.59
C ARG A 239 -20.76 -11.63 5.75
N THR A 240 -21.28 -11.94 6.93
CA THR A 240 -20.48 -12.16 8.14
C THR A 240 -19.57 -13.39 8.00
N GLN A 241 -20.08 -14.48 7.41
CA GLN A 241 -19.30 -15.69 7.13
C GLN A 241 -18.14 -15.42 6.17
N LEU A 242 -18.34 -14.64 5.11
CA LEU A 242 -17.29 -14.26 4.16
C LEU A 242 -16.17 -13.46 4.85
N ILE A 243 -16.53 -12.48 5.68
CA ILE A 243 -15.55 -11.71 6.47
C ILE A 243 -14.80 -12.62 7.44
N GLY A 244 -15.52 -13.52 8.12
CA GLY A 244 -14.94 -14.49 9.04
C GLY A 244 -13.96 -15.46 8.37
N ALA A 245 -14.31 -15.95 7.18
CA ALA A 245 -13.45 -16.83 6.38
C ALA A 245 -12.15 -16.12 5.96
N GLU A 246 -12.25 -14.87 5.49
CA GLU A 246 -11.08 -14.05 5.17
C GLU A 246 -10.16 -13.91 6.39
N LEU A 247 -10.69 -13.45 7.52
CA LEU A 247 -9.91 -13.27 8.75
C LEU A 247 -9.25 -14.57 9.22
N LYS A 248 -9.95 -15.70 9.10
CA LYS A 248 -9.41 -17.02 9.40
C LYS A 248 -8.21 -17.35 8.49
N THR A 249 -8.37 -17.19 7.18
CA THR A 249 -7.28 -17.40 6.20
C THR A 249 -6.08 -16.49 6.48
N GLN A 250 -6.31 -15.21 6.83
CA GLN A 250 -5.24 -14.28 7.20
C GLN A 250 -4.45 -14.76 8.42
N ARG A 251 -5.14 -15.22 9.47
CA ARG A 251 -4.52 -15.74 10.71
C ARG A 251 -3.74 -17.03 10.46
N GLU A 252 -4.30 -17.95 9.68
CA GLU A 252 -3.64 -19.21 9.32
C GLU A 252 -2.36 -18.95 8.54
N LEU A 253 -2.41 -18.06 7.54
CA LEU A 253 -1.23 -17.66 6.78
C LEU A 253 -0.17 -16.99 7.67
N SER A 254 -0.57 -16.07 8.55
CA SER A 254 0.35 -15.42 9.50
C SER A 254 1.08 -16.45 10.36
N THR A 255 0.35 -17.42 10.90
CA THR A 255 0.90 -18.51 11.72
C THR A 255 1.89 -19.36 10.93
N LEU A 256 1.57 -19.69 9.67
CA LEU A 256 2.46 -20.47 8.80
C LEU A 256 3.75 -19.70 8.46
N LEU A 257 3.63 -18.40 8.16
CA LEU A 257 4.79 -17.54 7.86
C LEU A 257 5.74 -17.42 9.06
N GLN A 258 5.20 -17.35 10.28
CA GLN A 258 6.01 -17.37 11.50
C GLN A 258 6.76 -18.69 11.66
N LYS A 259 6.11 -19.84 11.42
CA LYS A 259 6.75 -21.16 11.47
C LYS A 259 7.86 -21.34 10.43
N ILE A 260 7.71 -20.74 9.24
CA ILE A 260 8.76 -20.76 8.21
C ILE A 260 10.01 -19.98 8.64
N ARG A 261 9.84 -18.94 9.47
CA ARG A 261 10.94 -18.14 10.01
C ARG A 261 11.69 -18.84 11.16
N GLY A 262 11.14 -19.94 11.71
CA GLY A 262 11.68 -20.70 12.85
C GLY A 262 10.93 -20.43 14.13
#